data_AF-A0A1Q7K6D7-F1
#
_entry.id   AF-A0A1Q7K6D7-F1
#
_cell.length_a   1.000
_cell.length_b   1.000
_cell.length_c   1.000
_cell.angle_alpha   90.00
_cell.angle_beta   90.00
_cell.angle_gamma   90.00
#
_symmetry.space_group_name_H-M   'P 1'
#
loop_
_entity.id
_entity.type
_entity.pdbx_description
1 polymer ?
#
loop_
_entity_poly.entity_id
_entity_poly.type
_entity_poly.pdbx_seq_one_letter_code
_entity_poly.pdbx_strand_id
1 'polypeptide(L)'
;MPKKKVGLVGCGTIGSQLAITLDSDKIANASLVAIFDIAVSNLQNLKSKLHGSPGAYSDFEAFLASGADIVVEAASQDAVRAFGTAILEAGKDMMVMSVGALADKKLLTELLQVAAKKSCRIYVPSGAIAGIDAIRSVRHLLDSVTLTTTKSPKALAGAPFFETSKIKLDSITKSTAIYEGTAAEAVRKFPANVNVAAVLSLAGIGVDKTRVKIVADPQATMNQHEIVAAGSFGEIIVRVNNVPSPGNPKTSFLAVLSAIECLRSVCDDYMRIGS
;
A
#
# COMPACT_ATOMS: atom_id res chain seq x y z
N MET A 1 4.80 12.60 -23.57
CA MET A 1 4.51 13.37 -22.34
C MET A 1 5.82 13.78 -21.68
N PRO A 2 5.88 14.88 -20.91
CA PRO A 2 7.09 15.21 -20.16
C PRO A 2 7.42 14.09 -19.17
N LYS A 3 8.72 13.79 -19.01
CA LYS A 3 9.23 12.79 -18.06
C LYS A 3 8.89 13.26 -16.64
N LYS A 4 8.11 12.47 -15.88
CA LYS A 4 7.79 12.74 -14.47
C LYS A 4 8.99 12.42 -13.58
N LYS A 5 9.36 13.35 -12.71
CA LYS A 5 10.38 13.18 -11.68
C LYS A 5 9.76 12.56 -10.43
N VAL A 6 10.30 11.44 -10.01
CA VAL A 6 9.78 10.62 -8.91
C VAL A 6 10.68 10.76 -7.69
N GLY A 7 10.09 11.13 -6.56
CA GLY A 7 10.69 11.01 -5.23
C GLY A 7 10.15 9.78 -4.50
N LEU A 8 10.99 9.06 -3.77
CA LEU A 8 10.58 7.90 -2.98
C LEU A 8 10.79 8.15 -1.48
N VAL A 9 9.74 7.94 -0.69
CA VAL A 9 9.79 7.96 0.77
C VAL A 9 9.75 6.51 1.27
N GLY A 10 10.83 6.08 1.92
CA GLY A 10 11.04 4.72 2.40
C GLY A 10 11.97 3.92 1.48
N CYS A 11 13.09 3.47 2.03
CA CYS A 11 14.10 2.66 1.35
C CYS A 11 14.00 1.16 1.74
N GLY A 12 12.81 0.72 2.17
CA GLY A 12 12.51 -0.68 2.51
C GLY A 12 12.29 -1.56 1.27
N THR A 13 11.58 -2.69 1.43
CA THR A 13 11.34 -3.68 0.36
C THR A 13 10.69 -3.06 -0.88
N ILE A 14 9.55 -2.37 -0.73
CA ILE A 14 8.79 -1.81 -1.86
C ILE A 14 9.56 -0.64 -2.49
N GLY A 15 10.01 0.31 -1.67
CA GLY A 15 10.77 1.48 -2.15
C GLY A 15 12.06 1.10 -2.89
N SER A 16 12.81 0.11 -2.39
CA SER A 16 14.01 -0.38 -3.07
C SER A 16 13.70 -0.96 -4.46
N GLN A 17 12.64 -1.76 -4.59
CA GLN A 17 12.28 -2.36 -5.87
C GLN A 17 11.77 -1.32 -6.87
N LEU A 18 10.98 -0.35 -6.42
CA LEU A 18 10.56 0.79 -7.24
C LEU A 18 11.77 1.61 -7.71
N ALA A 19 12.70 1.92 -6.80
CA ALA A 19 13.90 2.68 -7.12
C ALA A 19 14.74 1.97 -8.20
N ILE A 20 15.03 0.67 -8.02
CA ILE A 20 15.78 -0.13 -8.98
C ILE A 20 15.05 -0.20 -10.34
N THR A 21 13.73 -0.32 -10.32
CA THR A 21 12.91 -0.37 -11.55
C THR A 21 12.96 0.95 -12.32
N LEU A 22 12.88 2.08 -11.62
CA LEU A 22 13.02 3.42 -12.19
C LEU A 22 14.44 3.69 -12.71
N ASP A 23 15.45 3.28 -11.95
CA ASP A 23 16.87 3.43 -12.29
C ASP A 23 17.29 2.59 -13.50
N SER A 24 16.59 1.48 -13.73
CA SER A 24 16.77 0.63 -14.92
C SER A 24 15.91 1.06 -16.13
N ASP A 25 15.31 2.25 -16.10
CA ASP A 25 14.43 2.81 -17.15
C ASP A 25 13.26 1.88 -17.58
N LYS A 26 12.76 1.01 -16.68
CA LYS A 26 11.66 0.08 -16.96
C LYS A 26 10.26 0.71 -16.88
N ILE A 27 10.19 1.98 -16.51
CA ILE A 27 8.97 2.79 -16.50
C ILE A 27 9.20 3.96 -17.44
N ALA A 28 8.54 3.93 -18.60
CA ALA A 28 8.64 5.00 -19.58
C ALA A 28 8.17 6.33 -18.97
N ASN A 29 8.80 7.43 -19.42
CA ASN A 29 8.48 8.79 -18.97
C ASN A 29 8.58 9.01 -17.45
N ALA A 30 9.41 8.23 -16.74
CA ALA A 30 9.66 8.42 -15.31
C ALA A 30 11.17 8.46 -15.01
N SER A 31 11.61 9.31 -14.08
CA SER A 31 12.99 9.31 -13.56
C SER A 31 12.99 9.41 -12.04
N LEU A 32 13.77 8.56 -11.38
CA LEU A 32 14.05 8.70 -9.96
C LEU A 32 14.99 9.90 -9.74
N VAL A 33 14.56 10.89 -8.96
CA VAL A 33 15.37 12.08 -8.63
C VAL A 33 15.77 12.14 -7.17
N ALA A 34 14.99 11.51 -6.29
CA ALA A 34 15.23 11.57 -4.85
C ALA A 34 14.77 10.31 -4.14
N ILE A 35 15.54 9.89 -3.14
CA ILE A 35 15.17 8.88 -2.16
C ILE A 35 15.31 9.46 -0.75
N PHE A 36 14.38 9.12 0.12
CA PHE A 36 14.36 9.53 1.52
C PHE A 36 14.09 8.35 2.43
N ASP A 37 14.82 8.28 3.54
CA ASP A 37 14.53 7.38 4.66
C ASP A 37 15.06 7.99 5.95
N ILE A 38 14.32 7.83 7.05
CA ILE A 38 14.76 8.24 8.39
C ILE A 38 15.94 7.38 8.87
N ALA A 39 16.03 6.13 8.41
CA ALA A 39 17.11 5.22 8.69
C ALA A 39 18.21 5.39 7.64
N VAL A 40 19.27 6.11 8.02
CA VAL A 40 20.45 6.36 7.17
C VAL A 40 21.03 5.06 6.60
N SER A 41 21.00 3.96 7.35
CA SER A 41 21.47 2.64 6.89
C SER A 41 20.67 2.12 5.67
N ASN A 42 19.34 2.24 5.70
CA ASN A 42 18.49 1.84 4.57
C ASN A 42 18.75 2.73 3.35
N LEU A 43 18.86 4.04 3.58
CA LEU A 43 19.16 5.03 2.54
C LEU A 43 20.47 4.70 1.82
N GLN A 44 21.56 4.46 2.57
CA GLN A 44 22.87 4.13 1.99
C GLN A 44 22.87 2.78 1.27
N ASN A 45 22.20 1.77 1.84
CA ASN A 45 22.07 0.44 1.23
C ASN A 45 21.27 0.47 -0.07
N LEU A 46 20.26 1.33 -0.19
CA LEU A 46 19.56 1.51 -1.46
C LEU A 46 20.43 2.30 -2.44
N LYS A 47 21.01 3.41 -2.00
CA LYS A 47 21.87 4.26 -2.85
C LYS A 47 23.00 3.47 -3.51
N SER A 48 23.64 2.53 -2.79
CA SER A 48 24.72 1.70 -3.33
C SER A 48 24.30 0.73 -4.43
N LYS A 49 23.00 0.50 -4.61
CA LYS A 49 22.42 -0.39 -5.65
C LYS A 49 21.93 0.36 -6.87
N LEU A 50 21.98 1.69 -6.87
CA LEU A 50 21.47 2.55 -7.95
C LEU A 50 22.62 3.12 -8.77
N HIS A 51 22.43 3.21 -10.08
CA HIS A 51 23.39 3.75 -11.03
C HIS A 51 23.17 5.26 -11.29
N GLY A 52 21.91 5.71 -11.36
CA GLY A 52 21.51 7.08 -11.71
C GLY A 52 21.77 8.13 -10.63
N SER A 53 22.36 7.74 -9.49
CA SER A 53 22.80 8.64 -8.41
C SER A 53 21.74 9.68 -7.98
N PRO A 54 20.51 9.27 -7.63
CA PRO A 54 19.50 10.21 -7.16
C PRO A 54 19.96 10.91 -5.87
N GLY A 55 19.38 12.08 -5.60
CA GLY A 55 19.56 12.74 -4.31
C GLY A 55 19.12 11.81 -3.17
N ALA A 56 19.95 11.71 -2.13
CA ALA A 56 19.67 10.86 -0.97
C ALA A 56 19.55 11.73 0.27
N TYR A 57 18.36 11.74 0.86
CA TYR A 57 17.97 12.69 1.88
C TYR A 57 17.58 11.98 3.18
N SER A 58 18.13 12.44 4.31
CA SER A 58 17.65 12.08 5.65
C SER A 58 16.83 13.20 6.31
N ASP A 59 16.79 14.37 5.67
CA ASP A 59 15.95 15.51 6.04
C ASP A 59 14.79 15.63 5.05
N PHE A 60 13.57 15.75 5.59
CA PHE A 60 12.36 15.70 4.76
C PHE A 60 12.13 17.00 3.98
N GLU A 61 12.47 18.16 4.54
CA GLU A 61 12.33 19.44 3.85
C GLU A 61 13.28 19.54 2.65
N ALA A 62 14.54 19.11 2.83
CA ALA A 62 15.49 18.99 1.74
C ALA A 62 15.03 17.99 0.67
N PHE A 63 14.43 16.86 1.07
CA PHE A 63 13.82 15.92 0.13
C PHE A 63 12.67 16.58 -0.66
N LEU A 64 11.81 17.34 0.00
CA LEU A 64 10.66 17.98 -0.63
C LEU A 64 11.09 19.02 -1.67
N ALA A 65 12.27 19.63 -1.49
CA ALA A 65 12.90 20.55 -2.43
C ALA A 65 13.58 19.86 -3.65
N SER A 66 13.64 18.52 -3.73
CA SER A 66 14.38 17.74 -4.74
C SER A 66 13.87 17.82 -6.20
N GLY A 67 12.91 18.69 -6.50
CA GLY A 67 12.33 18.83 -7.84
C GLY A 67 11.46 17.65 -8.30
N ALA A 68 11.07 16.75 -7.38
CA ALA A 68 10.11 15.69 -7.68
C ALA A 68 8.72 16.25 -8.01
N ASP A 69 8.06 15.66 -9.02
CA ASP A 69 6.68 15.95 -9.44
C ASP A 69 5.67 15.06 -8.72
N ILE A 70 6.07 13.81 -8.45
CA ILE A 70 5.30 12.82 -7.70
C ILE A 70 6.16 12.20 -6.60
N VAL A 71 5.57 12.02 -5.41
CA VAL A 71 6.18 11.29 -4.30
C VAL A 71 5.48 9.96 -4.10
N VAL A 72 6.21 8.85 -4.12
CA VAL A 72 5.69 7.53 -3.74
C VAL A 72 6.08 7.25 -2.29
N GLU A 73 5.07 7.14 -1.42
CA GLU A 73 5.23 6.71 -0.05
C GLU A 73 5.20 5.17 0.01
N ALA A 74 6.30 4.58 0.45
CA ALA A 74 6.51 3.15 0.63
C ALA A 74 7.25 2.85 1.94
N ALA A 75 6.91 3.58 3.00
CA ALA A 75 7.55 3.56 4.31
C ALA A 75 6.64 2.98 5.40
N SER A 76 5.63 3.73 5.81
CA SER A 76 4.73 3.35 6.91
C SER A 76 3.49 4.25 6.95
N GLN A 77 2.46 3.81 7.71
CA GLN A 77 1.28 4.64 7.93
C GLN A 77 1.62 5.95 8.67
N ASP A 78 2.64 5.92 9.53
CA ASP A 78 3.10 7.12 10.24
C ASP A 78 3.83 8.09 9.31
N ALA A 79 4.54 7.59 8.29
CA ALA A 79 5.10 8.43 7.25
C ALA A 79 4.00 9.15 6.45
N VAL A 80 2.88 8.49 6.15
CA VAL A 80 1.73 9.15 5.51
C VAL A 80 1.17 10.27 6.40
N ARG A 81 1.01 10.01 7.70
CA ARG A 81 0.53 11.02 8.67
C ARG A 81 1.49 12.19 8.81
N ALA A 82 2.79 11.92 8.85
CA ALA A 82 3.83 12.93 9.06
C ALA A 82 4.05 13.79 7.82
N PHE A 83 4.03 13.18 6.62
CA PHE A 83 4.53 13.82 5.41
C PHE A 83 3.45 14.09 4.35
N GLY A 84 2.31 13.40 4.39
CA GLY A 84 1.30 13.45 3.31
C GLY A 84 0.77 14.84 3.02
N THR A 85 0.40 15.60 4.05
CA THR A 85 -0.09 16.98 3.90
C THR A 85 0.97 17.89 3.30
N ALA A 86 2.24 17.79 3.75
CA ALA A 86 3.35 18.60 3.26
C ALA A 86 3.68 18.30 1.78
N ILE A 87 3.62 17.02 1.37
CA ILE A 87 3.80 16.60 -0.03
C ILE A 87 2.79 17.32 -0.93
N LEU A 88 1.52 17.26 -0.57
CA LEU A 88 0.44 17.86 -1.36
C LEU A 88 0.46 19.40 -1.31
N GLU A 89 0.74 20.01 -0.16
CA GLU A 89 0.90 21.47 -0.04
C GLU A 89 2.06 22.00 -0.92
N ALA A 90 3.10 21.20 -1.14
CA ALA A 90 4.19 21.50 -2.07
C ALA A 90 3.82 21.31 -3.56
N GLY A 91 2.56 21.01 -3.86
CA GLY A 91 2.06 20.87 -5.23
C GLY A 91 2.46 19.54 -5.91
N LYS A 92 2.87 18.53 -5.14
CA LYS A 92 3.32 17.24 -5.67
C LYS A 92 2.19 16.22 -5.66
N ASP A 93 2.10 15.43 -6.71
CA ASP A 93 1.27 14.22 -6.69
C ASP A 93 1.79 13.24 -5.63
N MET A 94 0.91 12.42 -5.07
CA MET A 94 1.29 11.42 -4.07
C MET A 94 0.76 10.04 -4.45
N MET A 95 1.61 9.02 -4.37
CA MET A 95 1.18 7.62 -4.36
C MET A 95 1.36 7.05 -2.95
N VAL A 96 0.35 6.36 -2.43
CA VAL A 96 0.32 5.86 -1.05
C VAL A 96 0.33 4.34 -1.04
N MET A 97 1.39 3.71 -0.52
CA MET A 97 1.43 2.26 -0.31
C MET A 97 0.93 1.86 1.08
N SER A 98 1.13 2.71 2.08
CA SER A 98 0.69 2.49 3.46
C SER A 98 -0.77 2.91 3.67
N VAL A 99 -1.66 2.39 2.82
CA VAL A 99 -3.07 2.81 2.68
C VAL A 99 -3.87 2.70 3.97
N GLY A 100 -3.44 1.86 4.93
CA GLY A 100 -4.06 1.81 6.25
C GLY A 100 -4.15 3.18 6.95
N ALA A 101 -3.24 4.12 6.66
CA ALA A 101 -3.34 5.49 7.18
C ALA A 101 -4.65 6.18 6.76
N LEU A 102 -5.13 5.90 5.55
CA LEU A 102 -6.34 6.50 4.97
C LEU A 102 -7.64 5.92 5.53
N ALA A 103 -7.56 4.94 6.45
CA ALA A 103 -8.72 4.51 7.24
C ALA A 103 -9.11 5.56 8.31
N ASP A 104 -8.18 6.45 8.67
CA ASP A 104 -8.51 7.63 9.47
C ASP A 104 -9.26 8.65 8.61
N LYS A 105 -10.56 8.79 8.88
CA LYS A 105 -11.46 9.70 8.14
C LYS A 105 -11.00 11.15 8.21
N LYS A 106 -10.41 11.58 9.32
CA LYS A 106 -9.95 12.97 9.48
C LYS A 106 -8.75 13.21 8.56
N LEU A 107 -7.76 12.33 8.61
CA LEU A 107 -6.59 12.39 7.74
C LEU A 107 -6.99 12.32 6.26
N LEU A 108 -7.86 11.37 5.88
CA LEU A 108 -8.32 11.24 4.50
C LEU A 108 -9.01 12.52 4.01
N THR A 109 -9.87 13.12 4.84
CA THR A 109 -10.56 14.37 4.50
C THR A 109 -9.58 15.51 4.30
N GLU A 110 -8.60 15.66 5.21
CA GLU A 110 -7.56 16.68 5.11
C GLU A 110 -6.74 16.54 3.82
N LEU A 111 -6.23 15.33 3.53
CA LEU A 111 -5.43 15.07 2.34
C LEU A 111 -6.22 15.35 1.05
N LEU A 112 -7.50 14.95 0.99
CA LEU A 112 -8.35 15.22 -0.17
C LEU A 112 -8.63 16.71 -0.37
N GLN A 113 -8.83 17.47 0.71
CA GLN A 113 -9.02 18.92 0.65
C GLN A 113 -7.77 19.63 0.12
N VAL A 114 -6.59 19.26 0.63
CA VAL A 114 -5.32 19.83 0.17
C VAL A 114 -5.04 19.46 -1.28
N ALA A 115 -5.24 18.19 -1.66
CA ALA A 115 -5.08 17.74 -3.04
C ALA A 115 -5.99 18.52 -4.00
N ALA A 116 -7.26 18.75 -3.64
CA ALA A 116 -8.17 19.55 -4.45
C ALA A 116 -7.70 21.01 -4.56
N LYS A 117 -7.31 21.64 -3.45
CA LYS A 117 -6.81 23.03 -3.41
C LYS A 117 -5.54 23.22 -4.26
N LYS A 118 -4.65 22.23 -4.27
CA LYS A 118 -3.35 22.27 -4.96
C LYS A 118 -3.38 21.66 -6.36
N SER A 119 -4.55 21.16 -6.79
CA SER A 119 -4.72 20.41 -8.04
C SER A 119 -3.81 19.19 -8.16
N CYS A 120 -3.44 18.58 -7.02
CA CYS A 120 -2.66 17.35 -6.96
C CYS A 120 -3.56 16.11 -7.04
N ARG A 121 -2.95 14.97 -7.32
CA ARG A 121 -3.59 13.65 -7.32
C ARG A 121 -3.02 12.78 -6.21
N ILE A 122 -3.90 11.97 -5.63
CA ILE A 122 -3.54 10.88 -4.71
C ILE A 122 -3.82 9.57 -5.43
N TYR A 123 -2.79 8.75 -5.60
CA TYR A 123 -2.86 7.45 -6.24
C TYR A 123 -2.75 6.34 -5.18
N VAL A 124 -3.64 5.36 -5.27
CA VAL A 124 -3.70 4.21 -4.37
C VAL A 124 -3.65 2.94 -5.22
N PRO A 125 -2.50 2.25 -5.27
CA PRO A 125 -2.40 0.97 -5.97
C PRO A 125 -3.30 -0.09 -5.34
N SER A 126 -3.67 -1.11 -6.11
CA SER A 126 -4.47 -2.24 -5.60
C SER A 126 -3.75 -3.03 -4.49
N GLY A 127 -2.43 -2.95 -4.43
CA GLY A 127 -1.62 -3.64 -3.43
C GLY A 127 -1.55 -5.14 -3.73
N ALA A 128 -1.90 -5.97 -2.74
CA ALA A 128 -1.79 -7.43 -2.84
C ALA A 128 -3.12 -8.13 -3.22
N ILE A 129 -4.10 -7.39 -3.72
CA ILE A 129 -5.43 -7.88 -4.12
C ILE A 129 -5.75 -7.49 -5.57
N ALA A 130 -6.83 -8.05 -6.11
CA ALA A 130 -7.36 -7.80 -7.44
C ALA A 130 -8.87 -7.50 -7.38
N GLY A 131 -9.46 -7.11 -8.52
CA GLY A 131 -10.91 -6.86 -8.63
C GLY A 131 -11.39 -5.54 -8.01
N ILE A 132 -10.47 -4.63 -7.68
CA ILE A 132 -10.81 -3.32 -7.09
C ILE A 132 -11.63 -2.45 -8.06
N ASP A 133 -11.36 -2.57 -9.35
CA ASP A 133 -12.13 -2.00 -10.45
C ASP A 133 -13.60 -2.48 -10.45
N ALA A 134 -13.80 -3.79 -10.32
CA ALA A 134 -15.14 -4.39 -10.21
C ALA A 134 -15.86 -3.90 -8.94
N ILE A 135 -15.18 -3.91 -7.78
CA ILE A 135 -15.74 -3.40 -6.52
C ILE A 135 -16.15 -1.93 -6.64
N ARG A 136 -15.31 -1.07 -7.24
CA ARG A 136 -15.62 0.34 -7.47
C ARG A 136 -16.86 0.51 -8.34
N SER A 137 -17.01 -0.32 -9.38
CA SER A 137 -18.13 -0.27 -10.31
C SER A 137 -19.47 -0.55 -9.64
N VAL A 138 -19.50 -1.44 -8.65
CA VAL A 138 -20.71 -1.85 -7.94
C VAL A 138 -20.89 -1.22 -6.57
N ARG A 139 -20.04 -0.24 -6.18
CA ARG A 139 -19.96 0.28 -4.80
C ARG A 139 -21.28 0.77 -4.20
N HIS A 140 -22.18 1.28 -5.05
CA HIS A 140 -23.50 1.80 -4.64
C HIS A 140 -24.57 0.70 -4.49
N LEU A 141 -24.25 -0.53 -4.90
CA LEU A 141 -25.13 -1.69 -4.88
C LEU A 141 -24.64 -2.78 -3.91
N LEU A 142 -23.56 -2.53 -3.18
CA LEU A 142 -22.96 -3.46 -2.22
C LEU A 142 -23.75 -3.47 -0.90
N ASP A 143 -24.17 -4.66 -0.48
CA ASP A 143 -24.76 -4.91 0.85
C ASP A 143 -23.69 -5.41 1.84
N SER A 144 -22.72 -6.18 1.35
CA SER A 144 -21.64 -6.74 2.17
C SER A 144 -20.32 -6.87 1.41
N VAL A 145 -19.22 -6.72 2.14
CA VAL A 145 -17.86 -7.00 1.66
C VAL A 145 -17.08 -7.65 2.79
N THR A 146 -16.52 -8.83 2.54
CA THR A 146 -15.65 -9.55 3.46
C THR A 146 -14.30 -9.79 2.82
N LEU A 147 -13.23 -9.45 3.54
CA LEU A 147 -11.86 -9.79 3.20
C LEU A 147 -11.35 -10.87 4.17
N THR A 148 -11.02 -12.04 3.66
CA THR A 148 -10.28 -13.07 4.40
C THR A 148 -8.81 -13.02 3.99
N THR A 149 -7.91 -12.82 4.96
CA THR A 149 -6.47 -12.88 4.75
C THR A 149 -5.90 -14.09 5.48
N THR A 150 -5.26 -14.99 4.73
CA THR A 150 -4.57 -16.16 5.28
C THR A 150 -3.07 -15.99 5.11
N LYS A 151 -2.33 -16.12 6.22
CA LYS A 151 -0.87 -16.02 6.23
C LYS A 151 -0.27 -17.05 7.18
N SER A 152 1.03 -17.32 7.01
CA SER A 152 1.78 -18.09 8.00
C SER A 152 1.88 -17.32 9.34
N PRO A 153 1.97 -18.02 10.48
CA PRO A 153 2.20 -17.38 11.78
C PRO A 153 3.39 -16.42 11.77
N LYS A 154 4.48 -16.79 11.10
CA LYS A 154 5.69 -15.96 10.94
C LYS A 154 5.41 -14.63 10.24
N ALA A 155 4.54 -14.60 9.23
CA ALA A 155 4.20 -13.37 8.52
C ALA A 155 3.28 -12.43 9.34
N LEU A 156 2.62 -12.95 10.37
CA LEU A 156 1.77 -12.17 11.28
C LEU A 156 2.55 -11.65 12.52
N ALA A 157 3.76 -12.15 12.76
CA ALA A 157 4.57 -11.79 13.92
C ALA A 157 4.85 -10.28 14.03
N GLY A 158 4.77 -9.76 15.25
CA GLY A 158 4.98 -8.34 15.57
C GLY A 158 3.79 -7.43 15.25
N ALA A 159 2.60 -7.98 14.98
CA ALA A 159 1.38 -7.17 14.92
C ALA A 159 0.94 -6.75 16.34
N PRO A 160 0.50 -5.49 16.56
CA PRO A 160 0.02 -5.00 17.85
C PRO A 160 -1.08 -5.86 18.49
N PHE A 161 -1.86 -6.58 17.68
CA PHE A 161 -2.84 -7.55 18.16
C PHE A 161 -2.27 -8.52 19.21
N PHE A 162 -1.03 -8.99 19.04
CA PHE A 162 -0.43 -9.99 19.91
C PHE A 162 0.09 -9.42 21.24
N GLU A 163 0.21 -8.10 21.37
CA GLU A 163 0.63 -7.46 22.63
C GLU A 163 -0.44 -7.57 23.73
N THR A 164 -1.71 -7.68 23.32
CA THR A 164 -2.87 -7.73 24.23
C THR A 164 -3.67 -9.03 24.11
N SER A 165 -3.38 -9.86 23.11
CA SER A 165 -4.07 -11.13 22.86
C SER A 165 -3.49 -12.27 23.69
N LYS A 166 -4.35 -13.22 24.08
CA LYS A 166 -3.93 -14.50 24.69
C LYS A 166 -3.40 -15.51 23.65
N ILE A 167 -3.58 -15.22 22.35
CA ILE A 167 -3.17 -16.11 21.27
C ILE A 167 -1.65 -16.04 21.10
N LYS A 168 -0.97 -17.19 21.24
CA LYS A 168 0.45 -17.33 20.91
C LYS A 168 0.61 -17.89 19.51
N LEU A 169 1.31 -17.17 18.64
CA LEU A 169 1.53 -17.58 17.24
C LEU A 169 2.15 -18.98 17.14
N ASP A 170 3.12 -19.29 18.00
CA ASP A 170 3.84 -20.57 17.99
C ASP A 170 2.98 -21.76 18.43
N SER A 171 1.83 -21.52 19.09
CA SER A 171 0.88 -22.58 19.49
C SER A 171 -0.12 -22.93 18.40
N ILE A 172 -0.13 -22.21 17.28
CA ILE A 172 -1.07 -22.46 16.19
C ILE A 172 -0.54 -23.64 15.37
N THR A 173 -1.19 -24.80 15.50
CA THR A 173 -0.82 -26.04 14.80
C THR A 173 -1.75 -26.38 13.63
N LYS A 174 -2.86 -25.66 13.48
CA LYS A 174 -3.84 -25.79 12.39
C LYS A 174 -4.35 -24.42 11.96
N SER A 175 -4.89 -24.34 10.75
CA SER A 175 -5.52 -23.12 10.22
C SER A 175 -6.55 -22.56 11.21
N THR A 176 -6.31 -21.34 11.71
CA THR A 176 -7.06 -20.75 12.82
C THR A 176 -7.39 -19.29 12.51
N ALA A 177 -8.67 -18.93 12.58
CA ALA A 177 -9.08 -17.52 12.55
C ALA A 177 -8.67 -16.85 13.86
N ILE A 178 -7.73 -15.92 13.80
CA ILE A 178 -7.20 -15.22 14.96
C ILE A 178 -7.89 -13.87 15.19
N TYR A 179 -8.58 -13.36 14.18
CA TYR A 179 -9.31 -12.11 14.25
C TYR A 179 -10.50 -12.13 13.28
N GLU A 180 -11.61 -11.55 13.74
CA GLU A 180 -12.75 -11.22 12.91
C GLU A 180 -13.38 -9.90 13.40
N GLY A 181 -13.65 -8.97 12.49
CA GLY A 181 -14.21 -7.66 12.83
C GLY A 181 -14.30 -6.72 11.64
N THR A 182 -14.28 -5.40 11.90
CA THR A 182 -14.31 -4.37 10.86
C THR A 182 -12.91 -4.05 10.33
N ALA A 183 -12.82 -3.52 9.12
CA ALA A 183 -11.56 -3.05 8.57
C ALA A 183 -10.94 -1.92 9.41
N ALA A 184 -11.77 -1.02 9.97
CA ALA A 184 -11.30 0.06 10.85
C ALA A 184 -10.52 -0.46 12.06
N GLU A 185 -11.01 -1.51 12.73
CA GLU A 185 -10.28 -2.13 13.84
C GLU A 185 -9.07 -2.94 13.37
N ALA A 186 -9.21 -3.69 12.27
CA ALA A 186 -8.14 -4.50 11.72
C ALA A 186 -6.90 -3.66 11.40
N VAL A 187 -7.09 -2.45 10.85
CA VAL A 187 -6.03 -1.47 10.58
C VAL A 187 -5.19 -1.13 11.80
N ARG A 188 -5.81 -0.98 12.96
CA ARG A 188 -5.11 -0.68 14.21
C ARG A 188 -4.38 -1.90 14.76
N LYS A 189 -5.02 -3.07 14.69
CA LYS A 189 -4.51 -4.32 15.26
C LYS A 189 -3.42 -4.98 14.41
N PHE A 190 -3.44 -4.76 13.09
CA PHE A 190 -2.57 -5.44 12.12
C PHE A 190 -2.06 -4.50 11.01
N PRO A 191 -1.44 -3.35 11.34
CA PRO A 191 -1.17 -2.26 10.38
C PRO A 191 -0.34 -2.69 9.17
N ALA A 192 0.61 -3.63 9.34
CA ALA A 192 1.43 -4.15 8.24
C ALA A 192 0.72 -5.18 7.34
N ASN A 193 -0.43 -5.73 7.76
CA ASN A 193 -1.10 -6.86 7.10
C ASN A 193 -2.43 -6.50 6.43
N VAL A 194 -2.93 -5.28 6.62
CA VAL A 194 -4.31 -4.89 6.29
C VAL A 194 -4.41 -3.65 5.41
N ASN A 195 -3.30 -3.21 4.79
CA ASN A 195 -3.36 -2.18 3.74
C ASN A 195 -4.36 -2.56 2.65
N VAL A 196 -4.46 -3.84 2.29
CA VAL A 196 -5.48 -4.36 1.36
C VAL A 196 -6.91 -4.19 1.86
N ALA A 197 -7.15 -4.26 3.18
CA ALA A 197 -8.47 -4.00 3.76
C ALA A 197 -8.85 -2.53 3.64
N ALA A 198 -7.87 -1.63 3.81
CA ALA A 198 -8.07 -0.20 3.61
C ALA A 198 -8.35 0.14 2.14
N VAL A 199 -7.56 -0.41 1.20
CA VAL A 199 -7.81 -0.26 -0.25
C VAL A 199 -9.23 -0.72 -0.61
N LEU A 200 -9.60 -1.93 -0.19
CA LEU A 200 -10.94 -2.48 -0.44
C LEU A 200 -12.05 -1.61 0.15
N SER A 201 -11.83 -1.09 1.35
CA SER A 201 -12.80 -0.23 2.02
C SER A 201 -12.97 1.12 1.33
N LEU A 202 -11.88 1.72 0.84
CA LEU A 202 -11.91 2.97 0.07
C LEU A 202 -12.62 2.77 -1.28
N ALA A 203 -12.43 1.60 -1.90
CA ALA A 203 -13.06 1.24 -3.17
C ALA A 203 -14.55 0.88 -3.04
N GLY A 204 -14.93 0.27 -1.91
CA GLY A 204 -16.25 -0.30 -1.67
C GLY A 204 -17.07 0.45 -0.62
N ILE A 205 -17.53 -0.29 0.39
CA ILE A 205 -18.56 0.16 1.36
C ILE A 205 -18.04 0.93 2.59
N GLY A 206 -16.75 1.30 2.60
CA GLY A 206 -16.13 2.00 3.70
C GLY A 206 -15.64 1.10 4.85
N VAL A 207 -14.73 1.64 5.66
CA VAL A 207 -13.96 0.90 6.67
C VAL A 207 -14.79 0.32 7.83
N ASP A 208 -15.96 0.92 8.10
CA ASP A 208 -16.84 0.50 9.19
C ASP A 208 -17.71 -0.70 8.77
N LYS A 209 -18.00 -0.83 7.47
CA LYS A 209 -18.88 -1.88 6.94
C LYS A 209 -18.11 -3.05 6.32
N THR A 210 -16.89 -2.83 5.84
CA THR A 210 -16.02 -3.92 5.35
C THR A 210 -15.64 -4.84 6.50
N ARG A 211 -15.96 -6.13 6.38
CA ARG A 211 -15.58 -7.17 7.32
C ARG A 211 -14.21 -7.73 6.99
N VAL A 212 -13.40 -8.00 8.01
CA VAL A 212 -12.07 -8.59 7.88
C VAL A 212 -11.97 -9.82 8.76
N LYS A 213 -11.45 -10.89 8.18
CA LYS A 213 -11.05 -12.12 8.87
C LYS A 213 -9.57 -12.37 8.63
N ILE A 214 -8.81 -12.62 9.70
CA ILE A 214 -7.39 -12.96 9.59
C ILE A 214 -7.21 -14.38 10.08
N VAL A 215 -6.64 -15.21 9.22
CA VAL A 215 -6.36 -16.62 9.44
C VAL A 215 -4.86 -16.83 9.51
N ALA A 216 -4.41 -17.43 10.61
CA ALA A 216 -3.05 -17.93 10.73
C ALA A 216 -3.05 -19.42 10.35
N ASP A 217 -2.29 -19.76 9.32
CA ASP A 217 -2.18 -21.12 8.80
C ASP A 217 -0.72 -21.58 8.77
N PRO A 218 -0.31 -22.55 9.59
CA PRO A 218 1.06 -23.06 9.63
C PRO A 218 1.52 -23.71 8.31
N GLN A 219 0.59 -24.15 7.46
CA GLN A 219 0.90 -24.77 6.16
C GLN A 219 0.91 -23.75 5.02
N ALA A 220 0.56 -22.48 5.28
CA ALA A 220 0.57 -21.45 4.25
C ALA A 220 1.99 -21.09 3.82
N THR A 221 2.30 -21.38 2.56
CA THR A 221 3.54 -20.95 1.88
C THR A 221 3.38 -19.61 1.14
N MET A 222 2.13 -19.16 0.96
CA MET A 222 1.75 -17.93 0.26
C MET A 222 0.84 -17.06 1.13
N ASN A 223 0.80 -15.76 0.82
CA ASN A 223 -0.16 -14.84 1.41
C ASN A 223 -1.44 -14.86 0.56
N GLN A 224 -2.52 -15.43 1.10
CA GLN A 224 -3.80 -15.47 0.40
C GLN A 224 -4.69 -14.31 0.85
N HIS A 225 -5.33 -13.68 -0.12
CA HIS A 225 -6.42 -12.73 0.11
C HIS A 225 -7.65 -13.17 -0.68
N GLU A 226 -8.78 -13.27 -0.01
CA GLU A 226 -10.08 -13.58 -0.60
C GLU A 226 -11.07 -12.47 -0.30
N ILE A 227 -11.70 -11.94 -1.34
CA ILE A 227 -12.74 -10.95 -1.27
C ILE A 227 -14.04 -11.65 -1.65
N VAL A 228 -15.05 -11.52 -0.79
CA VAL A 228 -16.43 -11.91 -1.09
C VAL A 228 -17.28 -10.66 -0.92
N ALA A 229 -17.90 -10.21 -2.01
CA ALA A 229 -18.74 -9.04 -2.05
C ALA A 229 -20.10 -9.40 -2.66
N ALA A 230 -21.17 -8.97 -2.01
CA ALA A 230 -22.53 -9.29 -2.44
C ALA A 230 -23.45 -8.08 -2.32
N GLY A 231 -24.44 -8.00 -3.19
CA GLY A 231 -25.55 -7.07 -3.09
C GLY A 231 -26.49 -7.18 -4.29
N SER A 232 -27.27 -6.14 -4.55
CA SER A 232 -28.28 -6.15 -5.63
C SER A 232 -27.71 -6.32 -7.05
N PHE A 233 -26.40 -6.11 -7.24
CA PHE A 233 -25.71 -6.39 -8.51
C PHE A 233 -25.39 -7.88 -8.73
N GLY A 234 -25.47 -8.71 -7.68
CA GLY A 234 -25.00 -10.09 -7.67
C GLY A 234 -23.86 -10.32 -6.66
N GLU A 235 -22.91 -11.18 -7.04
CA GLU A 235 -21.78 -11.60 -6.19
C GLU A 235 -20.45 -11.48 -6.94
N ILE A 236 -19.41 -11.01 -6.23
CA ILE A 236 -18.01 -11.03 -6.67
C ILE A 236 -17.21 -11.84 -5.66
N ILE A 237 -16.51 -12.86 -6.16
CA ILE A 237 -15.52 -13.62 -5.40
C ILE A 237 -14.17 -13.48 -6.10
N VAL A 238 -13.17 -12.96 -5.39
CA VAL A 238 -11.80 -12.83 -5.88
C VAL A 238 -10.87 -13.51 -4.91
N ARG A 239 -9.99 -14.41 -5.41
CA ARG A 239 -8.95 -15.04 -4.60
C ARG A 239 -7.59 -14.82 -5.23
N VAL A 240 -6.65 -14.29 -4.44
CA VAL A 240 -5.28 -14.02 -4.86
C VAL A 240 -4.32 -14.77 -3.94
N ASN A 241 -3.51 -15.66 -4.52
CA ASN A 241 -2.45 -16.38 -3.83
C ASN A 241 -1.11 -15.73 -4.16
N ASN A 242 -0.54 -14.99 -3.21
CA ASN A 242 0.67 -14.22 -3.44
C ASN A 242 1.91 -14.94 -2.93
N VAL A 243 2.90 -15.06 -3.81
CA VAL A 243 4.27 -15.35 -3.38
C VAL A 243 4.78 -14.18 -2.53
N PRO A 244 5.37 -14.44 -1.35
CA PRO A 244 5.98 -13.39 -0.55
C PRO A 244 7.17 -12.75 -1.27
N SER A 245 7.45 -11.48 -0.98
CA SER A 245 8.60 -10.78 -1.52
C SER A 245 9.90 -11.42 -1.01
N PRO A 246 10.94 -11.56 -1.86
CA PRO A 246 12.26 -12.02 -1.42
C PRO A 246 12.76 -11.22 -0.21
N GLY A 247 13.20 -11.91 0.84
CA GLY A 247 13.72 -11.29 2.07
C GLY A 247 12.67 -10.68 3.02
N ASN A 248 11.40 -10.60 2.64
CA ASN A 248 10.34 -10.06 3.51
C ASN A 248 9.03 -10.86 3.38
N PRO A 249 8.79 -11.87 4.24
CA PRO A 249 7.61 -12.73 4.15
C PRO A 249 6.29 -11.99 4.45
N LYS A 250 6.34 -10.82 5.09
CA LYS A 250 5.15 -10.03 5.43
C LYS A 250 4.54 -9.34 4.20
N THR A 251 5.37 -9.01 3.22
CA THR A 251 5.00 -8.25 2.01
C THR A 251 4.75 -9.21 0.86
N SER A 252 3.59 -9.12 0.22
CA SER A 252 3.29 -9.85 -1.01
C SER A 252 4.01 -9.21 -2.20
N PHE A 253 4.61 -10.01 -3.09
CA PHE A 253 5.32 -9.47 -4.25
C PHE A 253 4.41 -8.66 -5.18
N LEU A 254 3.13 -9.03 -5.29
CA LEU A 254 2.13 -8.27 -6.06
C LEU A 254 1.96 -6.81 -5.57
N ALA A 255 2.19 -6.52 -4.29
CA ALA A 255 2.15 -5.14 -3.80
C ALA A 255 3.24 -4.26 -4.42
N VAL A 256 4.41 -4.84 -4.72
CA VAL A 256 5.48 -4.15 -5.46
C VAL A 256 5.06 -3.95 -6.91
N LEU A 257 4.54 -5.00 -7.55
CA LEU A 257 4.15 -4.96 -8.96
C LEU A 257 2.99 -3.99 -9.22
N SER A 258 2.01 -3.93 -8.33
CA SER A 258 0.90 -2.97 -8.44
C SER A 258 1.36 -1.52 -8.25
N ALA A 259 2.36 -1.26 -7.42
CA ALA A 259 2.97 0.06 -7.30
C ALA A 259 3.69 0.48 -8.59
N ILE A 260 4.49 -0.44 -9.16
CA ILE A 260 5.18 -0.24 -10.45
C ILE A 260 4.17 0.04 -11.55
N GLU A 261 3.10 -0.76 -11.64
CA GLU A 261 2.07 -0.58 -12.66
C GLU A 261 1.30 0.72 -12.47
N CYS A 262 0.90 1.05 -11.24
CA CYS A 262 0.22 2.32 -10.96
C CYS A 262 1.10 3.50 -11.39
N LEU A 263 2.41 3.45 -11.12
CA LEU A 263 3.32 4.51 -11.52
C LEU A 263 3.48 4.56 -13.03
N ARG A 264 3.53 3.40 -13.69
CA ARG A 264 3.53 3.30 -15.16
C ARG A 264 2.28 3.96 -15.73
N SER A 265 1.08 3.63 -15.27
CA SER A 265 -0.16 4.24 -15.79
C SER A 265 -0.24 5.75 -15.55
N VAL A 266 0.40 6.26 -14.48
CA VAL A 266 0.47 7.71 -14.20
C VAL A 266 1.45 8.44 -15.13
N CYS A 267 2.49 7.74 -15.59
CA CYS A 267 3.50 8.28 -16.50
C CYS A 267 3.19 8.00 -17.98
N ASP A 268 2.32 7.05 -18.25
CA ASP A 268 1.97 6.53 -19.57
C ASP A 268 0.46 6.61 -19.80
N ASP A 269 -0.02 7.76 -20.27
CA ASP A 269 -1.45 8.09 -20.35
C ASP A 269 -2.09 7.77 -21.72
N TYR A 270 -1.45 6.96 -22.56
CA TYR A 270 -2.01 6.64 -23.89
C TYR A 270 -3.16 5.64 -23.82
N MET A 271 -3.18 4.76 -22.82
CA MET A 271 -4.21 3.74 -22.65
C MET A 271 -4.41 3.44 -21.16
N ARG A 272 -5.68 3.39 -20.73
CA ARG A 272 -6.06 3.00 -19.36
C ARG A 272 -6.91 1.75 -19.39
N ILE A 273 -6.61 0.81 -18.52
CA ILE A 273 -7.32 -0.47 -18.39
C ILE A 273 -7.91 -0.55 -16.97
N GLY A 274 -9.21 -0.83 -16.86
CA GLY A 274 -9.86 -1.13 -15.57
C GLY A 274 -9.80 -0.01 -14.52
N SER A 275 -9.83 1.26 -14.94
CA SER A 275 -9.67 2.43 -14.04
C SER A 275 -10.88 3.35 -13.97
#